data_AF-A0A660Z2M3-F1
#
_entry.id   AF-A0A660Z2M3-F1
#
_cell.length_a   1.000
_cell.length_b   1.000
_cell.length_c   1.000
_cell.angle_alpha   90.00
_cell.angle_beta   90.00
_cell.angle_gamma   90.00
#
_symmetry.space_group_name_H-M   'P 1'
#
loop_
_entity.id
_entity.type
_entity.pdbx_description
1 polymer ?
#
loop_
_entity_poly.entity_id
_entity_poly.type
_entity_poly.pdbx_seq_one_letter_code
_entity_poly.pdbx_strand_id
1 'polypeptide(L)'
;IFVAALSNFAVSLIRNHVSSSIRILVEMTIIASLVIIADQLIKAYAYDISKQLSIFVGLIITNCIILGRTEAFALKNPPVISLVDGIGNGLGYSMILLIVGFLRELIGSGKLFGISIFPLVTEGGWYIPNGLFLLAPSAFIIIGLLIWALREWKPEQVEEE
;
A
#
# COMPACT_ATOMS: atom_id res chain seq x y z
N ILE A 1 -0.42 -1.58 -6.62
CA ILE A 1 0.11 -0.99 -7.87
C ILE A 1 -0.94 -1.03 -8.98
N PHE A 2 -1.34 -2.22 -9.46
CA PHE A 2 -2.30 -2.37 -10.57
C PHE A 2 -3.58 -1.53 -10.40
N VAL A 3 -4.26 -1.70 -9.26
CA VAL A 3 -5.52 -0.97 -8.97
C VAL A 3 -5.30 0.54 -8.98
N ALA A 4 -4.26 1.05 -8.31
CA ALA A 4 -3.96 2.48 -8.25
C ALA A 4 -3.62 3.09 -9.62
N ALA A 5 -2.87 2.36 -10.46
CA ALA A 5 -2.52 2.81 -11.80
C ALA A 5 -3.75 2.89 -12.71
N LEU A 6 -4.56 1.83 -12.72
CA LEU A 6 -5.74 1.77 -13.58
C LEU A 6 -6.89 2.63 -13.09
N SER A 7 -7.07 2.79 -11.77
CA SER A 7 -8.08 3.70 -11.23
C SER A 7 -7.75 5.15 -11.59
N ASN A 8 -6.49 5.58 -11.45
CA ASN A 8 -6.06 6.91 -11.86
C ASN A 8 -6.23 7.13 -13.37
N PHE A 9 -5.89 6.13 -14.18
CA PHE A 9 -6.09 6.20 -15.62
C PHE A 9 -7.58 6.31 -15.99
N ALA A 10 -8.43 5.45 -15.43
CA ALA A 10 -9.85 5.41 -15.71
C ALA A 10 -10.56 6.69 -15.26
N VAL A 11 -10.30 7.17 -14.04
CA VAL A 11 -10.89 8.42 -13.53
C VAL A 11 -10.47 9.61 -14.38
N SER A 12 -9.20 9.68 -14.80
CA SER A 12 -8.71 10.75 -15.67
C SER A 12 -9.37 10.73 -17.05
N LEU A 13 -9.68 9.55 -17.61
CA LEU A 13 -10.35 9.42 -18.90
C LEU A 13 -11.79 9.97 -18.86
N ILE A 14 -12.48 9.78 -17.75
CA ILE A 14 -13.89 10.16 -17.58
C ILE A 14 -14.04 11.56 -16.95
N ARG A 15 -12.93 12.20 -16.53
CA ARG A 15 -12.90 13.44 -15.74
C ARG A 15 -13.79 14.57 -16.27
N ASN A 16 -13.91 14.71 -17.59
CA ASN A 16 -14.68 15.80 -18.23
C ASN A 16 -16.20 15.60 -18.11
N HIS A 17 -16.65 14.38 -17.78
CA HIS A 17 -18.06 14.05 -17.61
C HIS A 17 -18.49 14.00 -16.13
N VAL A 18 -17.54 14.11 -15.20
CA VAL A 18 -17.81 13.98 -13.76
C VAL A 18 -18.18 15.34 -13.18
N SER A 19 -19.45 15.49 -12.78
CA SER A 19 -19.90 16.66 -12.01
C SER A 19 -19.32 16.64 -10.58
N SER A 20 -18.97 17.82 -10.06
CA SER A 20 -18.33 17.97 -8.74
C SER A 20 -19.18 17.40 -7.59
N SER A 21 -20.51 17.48 -7.68
CA SER A 21 -21.43 17.05 -6.61
C SER A 21 -21.46 15.54 -6.37
N ILE A 22 -21.10 14.73 -7.37
CA ILE A 22 -21.18 13.26 -7.31
C ILE A 22 -19.83 12.57 -7.51
N ARG A 23 -18.75 13.35 -7.47
CA ARG A 23 -17.39 12.90 -7.81
C ARG A 23 -16.92 11.70 -7.01
N ILE A 24 -16.99 11.77 -5.68
CA ILE A 24 -16.51 10.68 -4.79
C ILE A 24 -17.27 9.38 -5.07
N LEU A 25 -18.58 9.46 -5.34
CA LEU A 25 -19.41 8.29 -5.68
C LEU A 25 -18.94 7.64 -6.99
N VAL A 26 -18.64 8.45 -8.01
CA VAL A 26 -18.14 7.95 -9.30
C VAL A 26 -16.77 7.29 -9.13
N GLU A 27 -15.84 7.94 -8.42
CA GLU A 27 -14.49 7.41 -8.18
C GLU A 27 -14.53 6.09 -7.42
N MET A 28 -15.30 6.01 -6.33
CA MET A 28 -15.46 4.78 -5.55
C MET A 28 -16.07 3.65 -6.38
N THR A 29 -17.01 3.95 -7.27
CA THR A 29 -17.62 2.94 -8.15
C THR A 29 -16.61 2.40 -9.17
N ILE A 30 -15.77 3.28 -9.75
CA ILE A 30 -14.69 2.89 -10.66
C ILE A 30 -13.65 2.02 -9.93
N ILE A 31 -13.22 2.43 -8.74
CA ILE A 31 -12.26 1.65 -7.94
C ILE A 31 -12.85 0.29 -7.57
N ALA A 32 -14.08 0.26 -7.05
CA ALA A 32 -14.74 -0.98 -6.65
C ALA A 32 -14.90 -1.96 -7.83
N SER A 33 -15.36 -1.48 -8.99
CA SER A 33 -15.49 -2.32 -10.18
C SER A 33 -14.14 -2.90 -10.65
N LEU A 34 -13.08 -2.10 -10.68
CA LEU A 34 -11.73 -2.57 -11.05
C LEU A 34 -11.19 -3.61 -10.05
N VAL A 35 -11.40 -3.39 -8.76
CA VAL A 35 -10.95 -4.34 -7.72
C VAL A 35 -11.73 -5.66 -7.81
N ILE A 36 -13.04 -5.62 -8.07
CA ILE A 36 -13.87 -6.82 -8.26
C ILE A 36 -13.42 -7.59 -9.51
N ILE A 37 -13.15 -6.91 -10.63
CA ILE A 37 -12.64 -7.57 -11.85
C ILE A 37 -11.30 -8.26 -11.56
N ALA A 38 -10.40 -7.59 -10.83
CA ALA A 38 -9.12 -8.17 -10.44
C ALA A 38 -9.30 -9.40 -9.52
N ASP A 39 -10.21 -9.33 -8.55
CA ASP A 39 -10.53 -10.47 -7.68
C ASP A 39 -11.06 -11.67 -8.48
N GLN A 40 -11.95 -11.44 -9.44
CA GLN A 40 -12.48 -12.51 -10.30
C GLN A 40 -11.40 -13.12 -11.20
N LEU A 41 -10.47 -12.32 -11.72
CA LEU A 41 -9.32 -12.84 -12.46
C LEU A 41 -8.44 -13.74 -11.59
N ILE A 42 -8.15 -13.34 -10.35
CA ILE A 42 -7.34 -14.15 -9.43
C ILE A 42 -8.07 -15.45 -9.07
N LYS A 43 -9.40 -15.41 -8.87
CA LYS A 43 -10.22 -16.62 -8.65
C LYS A 43 -10.11 -17.62 -9.80
N ALA A 44 -10.04 -17.14 -11.04
CA ALA A 44 -9.96 -17.98 -12.22
C ALA A 44 -8.60 -18.68 -12.39
N TYR A 45 -7.49 -18.00 -12.06
CA TYR A 45 -6.14 -18.54 -12.27
C TYR A 45 -5.50 -19.16 -11.00
N ALA A 46 -5.89 -18.71 -9.80
CA ALA A 46 -5.26 -19.11 -8.54
C ALA A 46 -6.25 -19.04 -7.35
N TYR A 47 -7.12 -20.05 -7.26
CA TYR A 47 -8.19 -20.11 -6.25
C TYR A 47 -7.68 -20.05 -4.80
N ASP A 48 -6.60 -20.77 -4.47
CA ASP A 48 -6.05 -20.79 -3.11
C ASP A 48 -5.52 -19.42 -2.67
N ILE A 49 -4.90 -18.68 -3.60
CA ILE A 49 -4.40 -17.32 -3.36
C ILE A 49 -5.59 -16.37 -3.21
N SER A 50 -6.63 -16.50 -4.05
CA SER A 50 -7.83 -15.68 -3.96
C SER A 50 -8.51 -15.81 -2.59
N LYS A 51 -8.57 -17.01 -2.01
CA LYS A 51 -9.19 -17.21 -0.69
C LYS A 51 -8.52 -16.39 0.40
N GLN A 52 -7.20 -16.26 0.36
CA GLN A 52 -6.44 -15.41 1.29
C GLN A 52 -6.62 -13.92 0.95
N LEU A 53 -6.67 -13.57 -0.34
CA LEU A 53 -6.83 -12.20 -0.82
C LEU A 53 -8.25 -11.63 -0.61
N SER A 54 -9.28 -12.46 -0.46
CA SER A 54 -10.68 -12.02 -0.44
C SER A 54 -10.99 -10.99 0.65
N ILE A 55 -10.28 -11.02 1.78
CA ILE A 55 -10.42 -10.01 2.84
C ILE A 55 -9.75 -8.69 2.45
N PHE A 56 -8.64 -8.77 1.71
CA PHE A 56 -7.92 -7.60 1.23
C PHE A 56 -8.67 -6.86 0.13
N VAL A 57 -9.57 -7.53 -0.62
CA VAL A 57 -10.43 -6.89 -1.62
C VAL A 57 -11.18 -5.68 -1.01
N GLY A 58 -11.82 -5.87 0.15
CA GLY A 58 -12.51 -4.78 0.85
C GLY A 58 -11.57 -3.67 1.30
N LEU A 59 -10.41 -4.03 1.86
CA LEU A 59 -9.38 -3.08 2.32
C LEU A 59 -8.72 -2.29 1.19
N ILE A 60 -8.68 -2.86 -0.02
CA ILE A 60 -8.16 -2.19 -1.22
C ILE A 60 -9.18 -1.17 -1.71
N ILE A 61 -10.48 -1.50 -1.73
CA ILE A 61 -11.54 -0.58 -2.18
C ILE A 61 -11.58 0.68 -1.32
N THR A 62 -11.49 0.53 0.00
CA THR A 62 -11.53 1.65 0.95
C THR A 62 -10.16 2.27 1.24
N ASN A 63 -9.13 1.93 0.45
CA ASN A 63 -7.80 2.42 0.71
C ASN A 63 -7.65 3.91 0.39
N CYS A 64 -7.17 4.68 1.36
CA CYS A 64 -7.02 6.13 1.26
C CYS A 64 -6.03 6.57 0.17
N ILE A 65 -5.01 5.77 -0.18
CA ILE A 65 -4.05 6.14 -1.22
C ILE A 65 -4.71 6.14 -2.60
N ILE A 66 -5.64 5.22 -2.85
CA ILE A 66 -6.27 5.07 -4.16
C ILE A 66 -7.23 6.23 -4.37
N LEU A 67 -8.12 6.48 -3.41
CA LEU A 67 -9.03 7.62 -3.46
C LEU A 67 -8.27 8.97 -3.46
N GLY A 68 -7.28 9.11 -2.59
CA GLY A 68 -6.54 10.37 -2.46
C GLY A 68 -5.79 10.76 -3.74
N ARG A 69 -5.22 9.79 -4.48
CA ARG A 69 -4.55 10.08 -5.76
C ARG A 69 -5.53 10.29 -6.91
N THR A 70 -6.67 9.58 -6.95
CA THR A 70 -7.69 9.84 -7.97
C THR A 70 -8.24 11.26 -7.84
N GLU A 71 -8.55 11.67 -6.62
CA GLU A 71 -9.15 12.97 -6.34
C GLU A 71 -8.15 14.13 -6.52
N ALA A 72 -6.95 14.01 -5.95
CA ALA A 72 -5.97 15.09 -5.95
C ALA A 72 -5.27 15.25 -7.32
N PHE A 73 -5.04 14.15 -8.05
CA PHE A 73 -4.20 14.14 -9.24
C PHE A 73 -4.95 13.72 -10.52
N ALA A 74 -5.69 12.60 -10.52
CA ALA A 74 -6.26 12.05 -11.75
C ALA A 74 -7.30 12.98 -12.41
N LEU A 75 -8.08 13.71 -11.62
CA LEU A 75 -9.07 14.64 -12.15
C LEU A 75 -8.50 15.88 -12.83
N LYS A 76 -7.26 16.28 -12.45
CA LYS A 76 -6.63 17.51 -12.95
C LYS A 76 -5.67 17.23 -14.10
N ASN A 77 -5.17 15.99 -14.22
CA ASN A 77 -4.09 15.62 -15.13
C ASN A 77 -4.57 14.66 -16.23
N PRO A 78 -3.90 14.64 -17.40
CA PRO A 78 -4.28 13.76 -18.51
C PRO A 78 -3.96 12.27 -18.21
N PRO A 79 -4.63 11.32 -18.89
CA PRO A 79 -4.64 9.91 -18.49
C PRO A 79 -3.27 9.25 -18.39
N VAL A 80 -2.37 9.54 -19.34
CA VAL A 80 -1.03 8.93 -19.36
C VAL A 80 -0.20 9.36 -18.15
N ILE A 81 -0.27 10.64 -17.77
CA ILE A 81 0.46 11.17 -16.61
C ILE A 81 -0.17 10.63 -15.32
N SER A 82 -1.50 10.52 -15.26
CA SER A 82 -2.22 9.92 -14.13
C SER A 82 -1.90 8.44 -13.93
N LEU A 83 -1.67 7.69 -15.01
CA LEU A 83 -1.24 6.29 -14.93
C LEU A 83 0.15 6.19 -14.30
N VAL A 84 1.11 7.00 -14.75
CA VAL A 84 2.47 7.05 -14.17
C VAL A 84 2.42 7.44 -12.70
N ASP A 85 1.56 8.40 -12.33
CA ASP A 85 1.34 8.77 -10.93
C ASP A 85 0.85 7.59 -10.09
N GLY A 86 -0.14 6.84 -10.58
CA GLY A 86 -0.68 5.69 -9.85
C GLY A 86 0.35 4.56 -9.69
N ILE A 87 1.22 4.34 -10.69
CA ILE A 87 2.35 3.42 -10.59
C ILE A 87 3.36 3.91 -9.56
N GLY A 88 3.79 5.17 -9.64
CA GLY A 88 4.80 5.76 -8.75
C GLY A 88 4.37 5.71 -7.28
N ASN A 89 3.16 6.17 -6.98
CA ASN A 89 2.62 6.12 -5.62
C ASN A 89 2.39 4.67 -5.15
N GLY A 90 1.95 3.79 -6.05
CA GLY A 90 1.80 2.36 -5.75
C GLY A 90 3.13 1.69 -5.40
N LEU A 91 4.20 2.01 -6.12
CA LEU A 91 5.55 1.49 -5.84
C LEU A 91 6.12 2.08 -4.55
N GLY A 92 5.94 3.38 -4.31
CA GLY A 92 6.35 4.02 -3.07
C GLY A 92 5.68 3.40 -1.84
N TYR A 93 4.37 3.18 -1.92
CA TYR A 93 3.61 2.48 -0.87
C TYR A 93 4.11 1.06 -0.65
N SER A 94 4.33 0.29 -1.72
CA SER A 94 4.90 -1.06 -1.62
C SER A 94 6.30 -1.06 -1.00
N MET A 95 7.16 -0.10 -1.35
CA MET A 95 8.51 0.01 -0.78
C MET A 95 8.47 0.23 0.72
N ILE A 96 7.63 1.16 1.20
CA ILE A 96 7.47 1.43 2.64
C ILE A 96 6.99 0.17 3.36
N LEU A 97 5.99 -0.53 2.82
CA LEU A 97 5.47 -1.76 3.43
C LEU A 97 6.52 -2.89 3.47
N LEU A 98 7.36 -3.02 2.43
CA LEU A 98 8.44 -4.00 2.41
C LEU A 98 9.48 -3.72 3.49
N ILE A 99 9.90 -2.46 3.66
CA ILE A 99 10.86 -2.07 4.70
C ILE A 99 10.28 -2.32 6.11
N VAL A 100 9.03 -1.90 6.34
CA VAL A 100 8.35 -2.11 7.63
C VAL A 100 8.16 -3.60 7.91
N GLY A 101 7.75 -4.38 6.90
CA GLY A 101 7.61 -5.83 7.01
C GLY A 101 8.93 -6.52 7.32
N PHE A 102 10.01 -6.15 6.61
CA PHE A 102 11.35 -6.67 6.83
C PHE A 102 11.83 -6.46 8.27
N LEU A 103 11.72 -5.23 8.79
CA LEU A 103 12.13 -4.92 10.16
C LEU A 103 11.27 -5.65 11.20
N ARG A 104 9.96 -5.78 10.95
CA ARG A 104 9.05 -6.49 11.85
C ARG A 104 9.27 -7.99 11.85
N GLU A 105 9.60 -8.60 10.72
CA GLU A 105 9.91 -10.03 10.66
C GLU A 105 11.26 -10.31 11.32
N LEU A 106 12.29 -9.53 10.96
CA LEU A 106 13.65 -9.69 11.47
C LEU A 106 13.72 -9.49 13.00
N ILE A 107 13.07 -8.46 13.53
CA ILE A 107 13.12 -8.12 14.97
C ILE A 107 11.99 -8.80 15.76
N GLY A 108 10.86 -9.07 15.13
CA GLY A 108 9.72 -9.70 15.78
C GLY A 108 9.92 -11.19 15.99
N SER A 109 10.36 -11.92 14.94
CA SER A 109 10.45 -13.38 14.95
C SER A 109 11.88 -13.91 14.79
N GLY A 110 12.86 -13.06 14.43
CA GLY A 110 14.22 -13.50 14.14
C GLY A 110 14.38 -14.23 12.80
N LYS A 111 13.30 -14.27 12.00
CA LYS A 111 13.24 -14.95 10.71
C LYS A 111 13.03 -13.92 9.59
N LEU A 112 13.52 -14.22 8.40
CA LEU A 112 13.17 -13.50 7.17
C LEU A 112 12.78 -14.49 6.10
N PHE A 113 11.60 -14.28 5.50
CA PHE A 113 11.03 -15.16 4.47
C PHE A 113 11.01 -16.65 4.91
N GLY A 114 10.82 -16.89 6.22
CA GLY A 114 10.82 -18.23 6.81
C GLY A 114 12.20 -18.84 7.10
N ILE A 115 13.30 -18.14 6.81
CA ILE A 115 14.66 -18.56 7.13
C ILE A 115 15.06 -17.94 8.48
N SER A 116 15.47 -18.77 9.45
CA SER A 116 16.00 -18.31 10.74
C SER A 116 17.38 -17.66 10.55
N ILE A 117 17.44 -16.34 10.68
CA ILE A 117 18.71 -15.59 10.60
C ILE A 117 19.31 -15.43 11.99
N PHE A 118 18.46 -15.12 12.98
CA PHE A 118 18.83 -15.16 14.37
C PHE A 118 18.38 -16.50 14.96
N PRO A 119 19.31 -17.33 15.46
CA PRO A 119 18.92 -18.58 16.11
C PRO A 119 18.14 -18.22 17.38
N LEU A 120 16.89 -18.66 17.44
CA LEU A 120 16.00 -18.35 18.57
C LEU A 120 16.45 -19.14 19.80
N VAL A 121 16.20 -18.59 20.99
CA VAL A 121 16.46 -19.30 22.27
C VAL A 121 15.74 -20.66 22.32
N THR A 122 14.58 -20.79 21.69
CA THR A 122 13.82 -22.05 21.58
C THR A 122 14.49 -23.11 20.70
N GLU A 123 15.38 -22.70 19.79
CA GLU A 123 16.16 -23.57 18.88
C GLU A 123 17.64 -23.68 19.34
N GLY A 124 17.97 -23.24 20.57
CA GLY A 124 19.32 -23.27 21.14
C GLY A 124 20.20 -22.05 20.83
N GLY A 125 19.62 -20.97 20.31
CA GLY A 125 20.30 -19.70 20.04
C GLY A 125 20.20 -18.66 21.16
N TRP A 126 20.56 -17.43 20.84
CA TRP A 126 20.65 -16.31 21.80
C TRP A 126 19.53 -15.27 21.65
N TYR A 127 18.70 -15.38 20.60
CA TYR A 127 17.74 -14.35 20.25
C TYR A 127 16.35 -14.61 20.84
N ILE A 128 15.85 -13.64 21.61
CA ILE A 128 14.48 -13.67 22.16
C ILE A 128 13.59 -12.83 21.24
N PRO A 129 12.57 -13.42 20.59
CA PRO A 129 11.69 -12.69 19.69
C PRO A 129 10.94 -11.57 20.41
N ASN A 130 10.93 -10.38 19.80
CA ASN A 130 10.28 -9.22 20.39
C ASN A 130 8.78 -9.18 20.02
N GLY A 131 7.93 -9.60 20.95
CA GLY A 131 6.47 -9.59 20.76
C GLY A 131 5.87 -8.20 20.47
N LEU A 132 6.53 -7.12 20.90
CA LEU A 132 6.11 -5.75 20.60
C LEU A 132 6.17 -5.45 19.08
N PHE A 133 7.20 -5.96 18.39
CA PHE A 133 7.40 -5.74 16.95
C PHE A 133 6.40 -6.50 16.06
N LEU A 134 5.67 -7.44 16.63
CA LEU A 134 4.59 -8.14 15.94
C LEU A 134 3.27 -7.38 16.00
N LEU A 135 3.07 -6.50 16.98
CA LEU A 135 1.84 -5.75 17.20
C LEU A 135 1.79 -4.46 16.35
N ALA A 136 0.58 -3.92 16.14
CA ALA A 136 0.35 -2.69 15.38
C ALA A 136 1.17 -1.45 15.83
N PRO A 137 1.43 -1.21 17.14
CA PRO A 137 2.20 -0.04 17.60
C PRO A 137 3.61 0.03 17.00
N SER A 138 4.24 -1.11 16.72
CA SER A 138 5.58 -1.15 16.14
C SER A 138 5.64 -0.55 14.75
N ALA A 139 4.60 -0.74 13.93
CA ALA A 139 4.53 -0.17 12.59
C ALA A 139 4.56 1.36 12.63
N PHE A 140 3.85 1.97 13.59
CA PHE A 140 3.86 3.43 13.78
C PHE A 140 5.24 3.95 14.19
N ILE A 141 5.93 3.26 15.11
CA ILE A 141 7.29 3.63 15.55
C ILE A 141 8.27 3.54 14.37
N ILE A 142 8.23 2.44 13.62
CA ILE A 142 9.12 2.24 12.46
C ILE A 142 8.86 3.31 11.39
N ILE A 143 7.60 3.56 11.04
CA ILE A 143 7.24 4.59 10.06
C ILE A 143 7.68 5.97 10.55
N GLY A 144 7.49 6.30 11.84
CA GLY A 144 7.95 7.57 12.41
C GLY A 144 9.47 7.74 12.32
N LEU A 145 10.25 6.70 12.63
CA LEU A 145 11.70 6.71 12.48
C LEU A 145 12.14 6.82 11.01
N LEU A 146 11.43 6.17 10.08
CA LEU A 146 11.70 6.29 8.65
C LEU A 146 11.44 7.71 8.15
N ILE A 147 10.34 8.34 8.57
CA ILE A 147 10.04 9.73 8.22
C ILE A 147 11.11 10.67 8.79
N TRP A 148 11.51 10.48 10.05
CA TRP A 148 12.58 11.26 10.66
C TRP A 148 13.90 11.13 9.89
N ALA A 149 14.33 9.90 9.58
CA ALA A 149 15.57 9.66 8.83
C ALA A 149 15.53 10.26 7.42
N LEU A 150 14.38 10.20 6.74
CA LEU A 150 14.20 10.81 5.42
C LEU A 150 14.26 12.33 5.48
N ARG A 151 13.62 12.96 6.48
CA ARG A 151 13.62 14.41 6.66
C ARG A 151 15.00 14.94 7.07
N GLU A 152 15.75 14.19 7.88
CA GLU A 152 17.13 14.53 8.24
C GLU A 152 18.06 14.48 7.01
N TRP A 153 17.87 13.49 6.13
CA TRP A 153 18.67 13.37 4.91
C TRP A 153 18.25 14.37 3.81
N LYS A 154 16.97 14.72 3.75
CA LYS A 154 16.40 15.67 2.78
C LYS A 154 15.68 16.80 3.51
N PRO A 155 16.42 17.82 3.98
CA PRO A 155 15.85 18.93 4.74
C PRO A 155 14.83 19.76 3.94
N GLU A 156 14.85 19.69 2.61
CA GLU A 156 13.85 20.31 1.71
C GLU A 156 12.41 19.80 1.95
N GLN A 157 12.24 18.65 2.62
CA GLN A 157 10.94 18.07 2.93
C GLN A 157 10.41 18.46 4.33
N VAL A 158 11.17 19.25 5.08
CA VAL A 158 10.73 19.80 6.35
C VAL A 158 9.74 20.92 6.06
N GLU A 159 8.50 20.75 6.51
CA GLU A 159 7.46 21.78 6.38
C GLU A 159 7.90 23.01 7.19
N GLU A 160 7.94 24.17 6.55
CA GLU A 160 8.10 25.45 7.25
C GLU A 160 6.84 25.68 8.10
N GLU A 161 7.02 25.92 9.40
CA GLU A 161 5.93 26.17 10.36
C GLU A 161 5.10 27.42 10.01
#